data_AF-A0A953JLR5-F1
#
_entry.id   AF-A0A953JLR5-F1
#
_cell.length_a   1.000
_cell.length_b   1.000
_cell.length_c   1.000
_cell.angle_alpha   90.00
_cell.angle_beta   90.00
_cell.angle_gamma   90.00
#
_symmetry.space_group_name_H-M   'P 1'
#
loop_
_entity.id
_entity.type
_entity.pdbx_description
1 polymer ?
#
loop_
_entity_poly.entity_id
_entity_poly.type
_entity_poly.pdbx_seq_one_letter_code
_entity_poly.pdbx_strand_id
1 'polypeptide(L)'
;MHRRTLLLGTAALPLAARAQAPDWPSRPIRLIVPFPPGGPNDIIARLMAPQLASLLGQAVVIENRGGGGGMVGTDAALKSPPDGYTLVITNGGSLAITPHVSANMPYRVPQDVGMISIVARMPEALVTT
;
A
#
# COMPACT_ATOMS: atom_id res chain seq x y z
N MET A 1 -40.66 14.79 -61.67
CA MET A 1 -39.66 13.83 -61.16
C MET A 1 -38.33 14.55 -60.96
N HIS A 2 -38.05 15.06 -59.75
CA HIS A 2 -36.77 15.72 -59.46
C HIS A 2 -36.19 15.15 -58.16
N ARG A 3 -35.02 14.52 -58.32
CA ARG A 3 -34.19 13.88 -57.30
C ARG A 3 -33.82 14.89 -56.21
N ARG A 4 -34.33 14.70 -55.00
CA ARG A 4 -33.77 15.31 -53.78
C ARG A 4 -32.66 14.40 -53.28
N THR A 5 -31.43 14.73 -53.69
CA THR A 5 -30.20 14.07 -53.25
C THR A 5 -29.97 14.39 -51.77
N LEU A 6 -30.10 13.39 -50.90
CA LEU A 6 -29.72 13.45 -49.49
C LEU A 6 -28.19 13.44 -49.40
N LEU A 7 -27.58 14.56 -49.03
CA LEU A 7 -26.19 14.61 -48.56
C LEU A 7 -26.18 14.10 -47.11
N LEU A 8 -25.85 12.81 -46.92
CA LEU A 8 -25.47 12.28 -45.62
C LEU A 8 -24.13 12.90 -45.21
N GLY A 9 -24.18 13.85 -44.28
CA GLY A 9 -22.99 14.32 -43.57
C GLY A 9 -22.47 13.19 -42.67
N THR A 10 -21.34 12.61 -43.05
CA THR A 10 -20.55 11.72 -42.21
C THR A 10 -19.91 12.53 -41.08
N ALA A 11 -20.65 12.71 -39.98
CA ALA A 11 -20.07 13.18 -38.74
C ALA A 11 -19.09 12.11 -38.23
N ALA A 12 -17.78 12.35 -38.40
CA ALA A 12 -16.72 11.56 -37.80
C ALA A 12 -16.85 11.65 -36.27
N LEU A 13 -17.40 10.60 -35.66
CA LEU A 13 -17.38 10.43 -34.20
C LEU A 13 -15.91 10.37 -33.76
N PRO A 14 -15.46 11.23 -32.84
CA PRO A 14 -14.11 11.13 -32.30
C PRO A 14 -14.02 9.77 -31.58
N LEU A 15 -13.14 8.90 -32.08
CA LEU A 15 -12.75 7.68 -31.38
C LEU A 15 -12.22 8.11 -30.01
N ALA A 16 -12.91 7.74 -28.94
CA ALA A 16 -12.43 7.99 -27.59
C ALA A 16 -11.06 7.31 -27.46
N ALA A 17 -9.99 8.11 -27.44
CA ALA A 17 -8.66 7.64 -27.12
C ALA A 17 -8.73 7.05 -25.71
N ARG A 18 -8.72 5.71 -25.62
CA ARG A 18 -8.56 5.04 -24.34
C ARG A 18 -7.13 5.28 -23.89
N ALA A 19 -6.94 6.30 -23.06
CA ALA A 19 -5.71 6.42 -22.29
C ALA A 19 -5.53 5.09 -21.53
N GLN A 20 -4.57 4.28 -21.97
CA GLN A 20 -4.16 3.09 -21.22
C GLN A 20 -3.67 3.61 -19.88
N ALA A 21 -4.41 3.33 -18.80
CA ALA A 21 -3.87 3.54 -17.48
C ALA A 21 -2.52 2.80 -17.45
N PRO A 22 -1.41 3.47 -17.11
CA PRO A 22 -0.13 2.79 -17.08
C PRO A 22 -0.24 1.61 -16.12
N ASP A 23 0.26 0.44 -16.52
CA ASP A 23 0.26 -0.76 -15.69
C ASP A 23 0.85 -0.42 -14.32
N TRP A 24 0.12 -0.78 -13.25
CA TRP A 24 0.62 -0.58 -11.90
C TRP A 24 1.77 -1.56 -11.64
N PRO A 25 2.88 -1.14 -11.01
CA PRO A 25 3.20 0.22 -10.58
C PRO A 25 3.97 1.03 -11.65
N SER A 26 3.66 2.33 -11.76
CA SER A 26 4.32 3.27 -12.69
C SER A 26 5.22 4.30 -12.01
N ARG A 27 5.32 4.22 -10.68
CA ARG A 27 6.19 5.06 -9.83
C ARG A 27 6.62 4.28 -8.58
N PRO A 28 7.60 4.78 -7.80
CA PRO A 28 8.03 4.13 -6.58
C PRO A 28 6.89 3.88 -5.58
N ILE A 29 6.95 2.73 -4.90
CA ILE A 29 6.04 2.35 -3.82
C ILE A 29 6.67 2.74 -2.49
N ARG A 30 5.88 3.32 -1.60
CA ARG A 30 6.29 3.66 -0.24
C ARG A 30 5.91 2.53 0.71
N LEU A 31 6.89 1.96 1.39
CA LEU A 31 6.70 0.94 2.43
C LEU A 31 6.92 1.56 3.80
N ILE A 32 5.82 1.83 4.50
CA ILE A 32 5.86 2.38 5.86
C ILE A 32 6.23 1.27 6.85
N VAL A 33 7.26 1.53 7.64
CA VAL A 33 7.65 0.72 8.80
C VAL A 33 7.25 1.48 10.06
N PRO A 34 6.21 1.07 10.80
CA PRO A 34 5.67 1.83 11.92
C PRO A 34 6.51 1.69 13.22
N PHE A 35 7.81 1.42 13.08
CA PHE A 35 8.76 1.14 14.16
C PHE A 35 10.13 1.77 13.87
N PRO A 36 10.98 1.96 14.89
CA PRO A 36 12.31 2.52 14.71
C PRO A 36 13.18 1.73 13.71
N PRO A 37 14.11 2.40 12.99
CA PRO A 37 15.10 1.73 12.16
C PRO A 37 15.95 0.72 12.94
N GLY A 38 16.36 -0.36 12.28
CA GLY A 38 17.17 -1.44 12.89
C GLY A 38 16.38 -2.46 13.72
N GLY A 39 15.09 -2.24 13.98
CA GLY A 39 14.23 -3.22 14.62
C GLY A 39 13.80 -4.37 13.68
N PRO A 40 13.14 -5.42 14.20
CA PRO A 40 12.76 -6.61 13.41
C PRO A 40 11.95 -6.28 12.14
N ASN A 41 10.96 -5.39 12.25
CA ASN A 41 10.13 -5.00 11.10
C ASN A 41 10.92 -4.21 10.04
N ASP A 42 11.90 -3.38 10.45
CA ASP A 42 12.76 -2.65 9.52
C ASP A 42 13.72 -3.59 8.79
N ILE A 43 14.28 -4.57 9.51
CA ILE A 43 15.13 -5.62 8.92
C ILE A 43 14.36 -6.40 7.86
N ILE A 44 13.13 -6.85 8.18
CA ILE A 44 12.29 -7.57 7.21
C ILE A 44 11.97 -6.69 6.00
N ALA A 45 11.57 -5.43 6.21
CA ALA A 45 11.27 -4.51 5.13
C ALA A 45 12.48 -4.29 4.21
N ARG A 46 13.68 -4.12 4.77
CA ARG A 46 14.94 -3.95 4.01
C ARG A 46 15.37 -5.20 3.26
N LEU A 47 15.07 -6.39 3.79
CA LEU A 47 15.31 -7.65 3.09
C LEU A 47 14.36 -7.81 1.89
N MET A 48 13.10 -7.42 2.05
CA MET A 48 12.08 -7.58 1.01
C MET A 48 12.15 -6.52 -0.09
N ALA A 49 12.45 -5.26 0.25
CA ALA A 49 12.34 -4.13 -0.68
C ALA A 49 13.11 -4.32 -2.00
N PRO A 50 14.36 -4.84 -2.03
CA PRO A 50 15.07 -5.12 -3.28
C PRO A 50 14.41 -6.21 -4.13
N GLN A 51 13.88 -7.26 -3.50
CA GLN A 51 13.20 -8.35 -4.19
C GLN A 51 11.88 -7.87 -4.80
N LEU A 52 11.09 -7.12 -4.03
CA LEU A 52 9.87 -6.48 -4.53
C LEU A 52 10.18 -5.52 -5.66
N ALA A 53 11.22 -4.71 -5.55
CA ALA A 53 11.60 -3.78 -6.61
C ALA A 53 11.99 -4.52 -7.90
N SER A 54 12.71 -5.64 -7.78
CA SER A 54 13.05 -6.49 -8.94
C SER A 54 11.82 -7.12 -9.60
N LEU A 55 10.80 -7.50 -8.83
CA LEU A 55 9.57 -8.11 -9.35
C LEU A 55 8.61 -7.09 -9.96
N LEU A 56 8.55 -5.90 -9.36
CA LEU A 56 7.56 -4.87 -9.71
C LEU A 56 8.10 -3.85 -10.73
N GLY A 57 9.41 -3.83 -10.99
CA GLY A 57 10.03 -2.86 -11.90
C GLY A 57 10.03 -1.42 -11.39
N GLN A 58 9.66 -1.20 -10.12
CA GLN A 58 9.64 0.10 -9.46
C GLN A 58 10.30 0.01 -8.10
N ALA A 59 10.98 1.08 -7.68
CA ALA A 59 11.63 1.11 -6.37
C ALA A 59 10.61 0.98 -5.23
N VAL A 60 10.99 0.25 -4.18
CA VAL A 60 10.26 0.22 -2.90
C VAL A 60 11.04 1.04 -1.87
N VAL A 61 10.51 2.19 -1.51
CA VAL A 61 11.14 3.17 -0.62
C VAL A 61 10.63 2.96 0.81
N ILE A 62 11.54 2.62 1.71
CA ILE A 62 11.22 2.38 3.11
C ILE A 62 11.14 3.71 3.87
N GLU A 63 10.06 3.90 4.61
CA GLU A 63 9.84 5.06 5.48
C GLU A 63 9.54 4.62 6.91
N ASN A 64 10.46 4.86 7.84
CA ASN A 64 10.23 4.57 9.25
C ASN A 64 9.38 5.67 9.91
N ARG A 65 8.19 5.31 10.40
CA ARG A 65 7.25 6.19 11.13
C ARG A 65 6.85 5.58 12.47
N GLY A 66 7.74 5.68 13.45
CA GLY A 66 7.50 5.14 14.79
C GLY A 66 6.48 5.93 15.61
N GLY A 67 5.92 5.29 16.64
CA GLY A 67 5.04 5.92 17.64
C GLY A 67 3.82 5.08 18.01
N GLY A 68 3.38 5.16 19.27
CA GLY A 68 2.15 4.51 19.75
C GLY A 68 2.09 3.00 19.53
N GLY A 69 3.20 2.28 19.73
CA GLY A 69 3.26 0.82 19.49
C GLY A 69 3.04 0.40 18.03
N GLY A 70 3.19 1.33 17.09
CA GLY A 70 2.94 1.14 15.65
C GLY A 70 1.66 1.79 15.14
N MET A 71 0.82 2.33 16.03
CA MET A 71 -0.42 3.01 15.63
C MET A 71 -0.19 4.20 14.71
N VAL A 72 0.84 5.03 14.97
CA VAL A 72 1.08 6.27 14.21
C VAL A 72 1.40 5.98 12.74
N GLY A 73 2.35 5.09 12.48
CA GLY A 73 2.71 4.72 11.12
C GLY A 73 1.62 3.93 10.41
N THR A 74 0.91 3.05 11.13
CA THR A 74 -0.22 2.29 10.56
C THR A 74 -1.37 3.20 10.16
N ASP A 75 -1.76 4.14 11.03
CA ASP A 75 -2.79 5.14 10.73
C ASP A 75 -2.43 6.00 9.51
N ALA A 76 -1.16 6.45 9.43
CA ALA A 76 -0.69 7.19 8.27
C ALA A 76 -0.76 6.38 6.96
N ALA A 77 -0.53 5.07 7.01
CA ALA A 77 -0.68 4.19 5.86
C ALA A 77 -2.15 4.03 5.46
N LEU A 78 -3.03 3.76 6.41
CA LEU A 78 -4.46 3.54 6.16
C LEU A 78 -5.17 4.80 5.66
N LYS A 79 -4.69 5.99 6.03
CA LYS A 79 -5.18 7.28 5.52
C LYS A 79 -4.55 7.72 4.20
N SER A 80 -3.59 6.96 3.66
CA SER A 80 -3.03 7.24 2.34
C SER A 80 -4.02 6.87 1.23
N PRO A 81 -3.86 7.43 0.01
CA PRO A 81 -4.71 7.03 -1.12
C PRO A 81 -4.69 5.49 -1.31
N PRO A 82 -5.86 4.84 -1.51
CA PRO A 82 -5.95 3.40 -1.70
C PRO A 82 -5.59 3.00 -3.14
N ASP A 83 -4.45 3.45 -3.63
CA ASP A 83 -3.97 3.29 -5.01
C ASP A 83 -2.81 2.29 -5.14
N GLY A 84 -2.48 1.58 -4.06
CA GLY A 84 -1.43 0.57 -3.99
C GLY A 84 -0.01 1.11 -3.84
N TYR A 85 0.20 2.43 -3.83
CA TYR A 85 1.55 3.02 -3.72
C TYR A 85 1.99 3.27 -2.28
N THR A 86 1.12 3.07 -1.29
CA THR A 86 1.51 3.05 0.13
C THR A 86 1.17 1.69 0.72
N LEU A 87 2.19 1.00 1.19
CA LEU A 87 2.11 -0.27 1.91
C LEU A 87 2.58 -0.05 3.34
N VAL A 88 2.19 -0.93 4.26
CA VAL A 88 2.65 -0.93 5.64
C VAL A 88 3.01 -2.33 6.08
N ILE A 89 4.17 -2.48 6.73
CA ILE A 89 4.51 -3.71 7.45
C ILE A 89 4.02 -3.60 8.89
N THR A 90 3.26 -4.59 9.34
CA THR A 90 2.67 -4.63 10.68
C THR A 90 3.02 -5.94 11.38
N ASN A 91 2.67 -6.09 12.66
CA ASN A 91 2.86 -7.33 13.39
C ASN A 91 1.64 -7.66 14.27
N GLY A 92 1.68 -8.83 14.91
CA GLY A 92 0.63 -9.27 15.83
C GLY A 92 0.43 -8.32 17.01
N GLY A 93 1.50 -7.68 17.49
CA GLY A 93 1.41 -6.63 18.50
C GLY A 93 0.46 -5.51 18.07
N SER A 94 0.73 -4.88 16.93
CA SER A 94 -0.01 -3.70 16.46
C SER A 94 -1.44 -3.99 15.98
N LEU A 95 -1.68 -5.18 15.39
CA LEU A 95 -2.98 -5.52 14.78
C LEU A 95 -3.86 -6.44 15.64
N ALA A 96 -3.27 -7.30 16.47
CA ALA A 96 -4.02 -8.29 17.24
C ALA A 96 -4.01 -8.03 18.75
N ILE A 97 -3.02 -7.31 19.29
CA ILE A 97 -2.95 -7.02 20.74
C ILE A 97 -3.41 -5.60 21.02
N THR A 98 -2.81 -4.59 20.36
CA THR A 98 -3.06 -3.17 20.61
C THR A 98 -4.54 -2.78 20.59
N PRO A 99 -5.39 -3.28 19.66
CA PRO A 99 -6.83 -2.94 19.66
C PRO A 99 -7.59 -3.34 20.94
N HIS A 100 -7.07 -4.30 21.72
CA HIS A 100 -7.70 -4.77 22.96
C HIS A 100 -7.14 -4.12 24.23
N VAL A 101 -6.03 -3.40 24.13
CA VAL A 101 -5.35 -2.78 25.29
C VAL A 101 -5.21 -1.26 25.17
N SER A 102 -5.44 -0.69 23.98
CA SER A 102 -5.46 0.75 23.75
C SER A 102 -6.89 1.24 23.66
N ALA A 103 -7.28 2.16 24.54
CA ALA A 103 -8.62 2.75 24.52
C ALA A 103 -8.88 3.63 23.28
N ASN A 104 -7.83 4.23 22.71
CA ASN A 104 -7.93 5.23 21.65
C ASN A 104 -7.23 4.72 20.39
N MET A 105 -7.89 3.82 19.67
CA MET A 105 -7.42 3.33 18.37
C MET A 105 -7.83 4.30 17.25
N PRO A 106 -6.89 4.75 16.40
CA PRO A 106 -7.22 5.64 15.28
C PRO A 106 -7.79 4.92 14.05
N TYR A 107 -7.84 3.58 14.06
CA TYR A 107 -8.37 2.72 13.01
C TYR A 107 -8.92 1.42 13.61
N ARG A 108 -9.74 0.68 12.85
CA ARG A 108 -10.34 -0.60 13.24
C ARG A 108 -9.64 -1.77 12.58
N VAL A 109 -9.45 -2.85 13.35
CA VAL A 109 -8.87 -4.10 12.86
C VAL A 109 -9.90 -5.23 13.04
N PRO A 110 -10.18 -6.05 12.01
CA PRO A 110 -9.58 -6.06 10.67
C PRO A 110 -10.23 -5.11 9.64
N GLN A 111 -11.29 -4.38 9.99
CA GLN A 111 -12.19 -3.74 9.00
C GLN A 111 -11.51 -2.70 8.11
N ASP A 112 -10.57 -1.94 8.65
CA ASP A 112 -9.92 -0.86 7.90
C ASP A 112 -8.59 -1.32 7.27
N VAL A 113 -8.15 -2.57 7.52
CA VAL A 113 -6.83 -3.08 7.11
C VAL A 113 -6.95 -4.06 5.95
N GLY A 114 -6.49 -3.65 4.77
CA GLY A 114 -6.32 -4.53 3.61
C GLY A 114 -5.11 -5.47 3.78
N MET A 115 -5.31 -6.64 4.38
CA MET A 115 -4.26 -7.66 4.53
C MET A 115 -3.81 -8.21 3.17
N ILE A 116 -2.51 -8.12 2.90
CA ILE A 116 -1.90 -8.61 1.65
C ILE A 116 -1.33 -10.02 1.84
N SER A 117 -0.38 -10.15 2.77
CA SER A 117 0.30 -11.43 3.03
C SER A 117 1.02 -11.42 4.39
N ILE A 118 1.30 -12.61 4.90
CA ILE A 118 2.23 -12.80 6.03
C ILE A 118 3.64 -12.91 5.43
N VAL A 119 4.49 -11.96 5.79
CA VAL A 119 5.85 -11.87 5.22
C VAL A 119 6.91 -12.61 6.03
N ALA A 120 6.66 -12.83 7.32
CA ALA A 120 7.54 -13.56 8.21
C ALA A 120 6.75 -14.12 9.41
N ARG A 121 7.27 -15.20 9.99
CA ARG A 121 6.89 -15.69 11.32
C ARG A 121 8.15 -15.67 12.17
N MET A 122 8.13 -14.92 13.27
CA MET A 122 9.28 -14.76 14.15
C MET A 122 8.93 -15.36 15.51
N PRO A 123 9.73 -16.28 16.07
CA PRO A 123 9.61 -16.64 17.47
C PRO A 123 10.05 -15.47 18.35
N GLU A 124 9.36 -15.25 19.46
CA GLU A 124 9.74 -14.28 20.49
C GLU A 124 10.63 -14.98 21.53
N ALA A 125 11.68 -14.30 22.00
CA ALA A 125 12.61 -14.83 22.99
C ALA A 125 12.67 -13.93 24.23
N LEU A 126 12.65 -14.53 25.42
CA LEU A 126 12.95 -13.84 26.67
C LEU A 126 14.47 -13.76 26.83
N VAL A 127 15.01 -12.55 26.95
CA VAL A 127 16.43 -12.30 27.18
C VAL A 127 16.58 -11.64 28.55
N THR A 128 17.46 -12.20 29.38
CA THR A 128 17.84 -11.64 30.69
C THR A 128 19.37 -11.57 30.76
N THR A 129 19.89 -10.61 31.52
CA THR A 129 21.32 -10.43 31.77
C THR A 129 21.77 -11.14 33.03
#